data_AF-A0AAN8Z4W0-F1
#
_entry.id   AF-A0AAN8Z4W0-F1
#
_cell.length_a   1.000
_cell.length_b   1.000
_cell.length_c   1.000
_cell.angle_alpha   90.00
_cell.angle_beta   90.00
_cell.angle_gamma   90.00
#
_symmetry.space_group_name_H-M   'P 1'
#
loop_
_entity.id
_entity.type
_entity.pdbx_description
1 polymer ?
#
loop_
_entity_poly.entity_id
_entity_poly.type
_entity_poly.pdbx_seq_one_letter_code
_entity_poly.pdbx_strand_id
1 'polypeptide(L)' 'MENEYQDSGRERLRRHQREVAGRVMIPDEWGQEELLKDWVDYSSFDALLVPSGIGSAREALVAEGR' A
#
# COMPACT_ATOMS: atom_id res chain seq x y z
N MET A 1 2.32 6.39 -40.71
CA MET A 1 2.18 5.38 -39.66
C MET A 1 2.65 6.04 -38.38
N GLU A 2 1.72 6.66 -37.64
CA GLU A 2 2.02 7.14 -36.30
C GLU A 2 2.43 5.93 -35.47
N ASN A 3 3.61 6.01 -34.86
CA ASN A 3 4.10 4.99 -33.93
C ASN A 3 3.23 5.04 -32.67
N GLU A 4 2.04 4.44 -32.75
CA GLU A 4 1.21 4.05 -31.61
C GLU A 4 1.84 2.85 -30.88
N TYR A 5 3.15 2.91 -30.61
CA TYR A 5 3.70 2.16 -29.50
C TYR A 5 3.23 2.90 -28.25
N GLN A 6 2.03 2.55 -27.77
CA GLN A 6 1.58 2.95 -26.45
C GLN A 6 2.69 2.62 -25.46
N ASP A 7 3.33 3.66 -24.98
CA ASP A 7 4.40 3.59 -24.00
C ASP A 7 3.90 2.72 -22.85
N SER A 8 4.49 1.54 -22.65
CA SER A 8 3.97 0.61 -21.65
C SER A 8 4.06 1.27 -20.28
N GLY A 9 3.28 0.77 -19.30
CA GLY A 9 3.33 1.32 -17.93
C GLY A 9 4.77 1.42 -17.38
N ARG A 10 5.65 0.51 -17.80
CA ARG A 10 7.06 0.52 -17.43
C ARG A 10 7.84 1.68 -18.06
N GLU A 11 7.69 1.91 -19.36
CA GLU A 11 8.41 2.99 -20.05
C GLU A 11 7.90 4.36 -19.58
N ARG A 12 6.59 4.51 -19.34
CA ARG A 12 5.98 5.70 -18.74
C ARG A 12 6.58 6.01 -17.37
N LEU A 13 6.68 5.00 -16.50
CA LEU A 13 7.27 5.16 -15.16
C LEU A 13 8.75 5.54 -15.24
N ARG A 14 9.52 4.88 -16.12
CA ARG A 14 10.94 5.19 -16.33
C ARG A 14 11.18 6.60 -16.85
N ARG A 15 10.32 7.10 -17.76
CA ARG A 15 10.40 8.47 -18.25
C ARG A 15 10.15 9.45 -17.10
N HIS A 16 9.04 9.27 -16.38
CA HIS A 16 8.66 10.14 -15.28
C HIS A 16 9.71 10.18 -14.16
N GLN A 17 10.25 9.03 -13.74
CA GLN A 17 11.33 8.96 -12.74
C GLN A 17 12.54 9.81 -13.13
N ARG A 18 12.97 9.77 -14.40
CA ARG A 18 14.09 10.60 -14.88
C ARG A 18 13.74 12.09 -14.91
N GLU A 19 12.52 12.43 -15.30
CA GLU A 19 12.07 13.83 -15.42
C GLU A 19 11.97 14.54 -14.07
N VAL A 20 11.59 13.81 -13.01
CA VAL A 20 11.30 14.37 -11.68
C VAL A 20 12.38 14.09 -10.65
N ALA A 21 13.37 13.23 -10.94
CA ALA A 21 14.48 12.93 -10.05
C ALA A 21 15.20 14.21 -9.60
N GLY A 22 15.26 14.43 -8.27
CA GLY A 22 15.87 15.60 -7.66
C GLY A 22 15.10 16.91 -7.83
N ARG A 23 13.92 16.90 -8.44
CA ARG A 23 13.06 18.09 -8.65
C ARG A 23 11.82 18.10 -7.77
N VAL A 24 11.51 16.98 -7.13
CA VAL A 24 10.37 16.85 -6.24
C VAL A 24 10.87 16.85 -4.80
N MET A 25 10.31 17.77 -4.01
CA MET A 25 10.52 17.86 -2.58
C MET A 25 9.44 17.04 -1.88
N ILE A 26 9.81 16.29 -0.85
CA ILE A 26 8.82 15.73 0.07
C ILE A 26 8.31 16.90 0.91
N PRO A 27 6.98 17.08 1.05
CA PRO A 27 6.43 18.10 1.94
C PRO A 27 6.88 17.88 3.39
N ASP A 28 7.02 18.96 4.15
CA ASP A 28 7.40 18.89 5.57
C ASP A 28 6.31 18.20 6.41
N GLU A 29 5.05 18.33 5.98
CA GLU A 29 3.88 17.73 6.62
C GLU A 29 3.16 16.79 5.63
N TRP A 30 2.80 15.60 6.10
CA TRP A 30 1.96 14.64 5.41
C TRP A 30 0.46 14.93 5.61
N GLY A 31 0.08 15.57 6.72
CA GLY A 31 -1.29 15.96 7.04
C GLY A 31 -2.11 14.88 7.74
N GLN A 32 -1.46 13.83 8.25
CA GLN A 32 -2.06 12.73 9.01
C GLN A 32 -1.22 12.40 10.26
N GLU A 33 -0.43 13.36 10.75
CA GLU A 33 0.49 13.21 11.87
C GLU A 33 -0.20 12.78 13.15
N GLU A 34 -1.48 13.13 13.31
CA GLU A 34 -2.29 12.75 14.47
C GLU A 34 -2.44 11.22 14.59
N LEU A 35 -2.55 10.51 13.46
CA LEU A 35 -2.68 9.05 13.43
C LEU A 35 -1.41 8.33 13.93
N LEU A 36 -0.25 9.00 13.90
CA LEU A 36 0.99 8.39 14.38
C LEU A 36 0.91 8.08 15.88
N LYS A 37 0.13 8.84 16.66
CA LYS A 37 -0.06 8.56 18.10
C LYS A 37 -0.89 7.30 18.31
N ASP A 38 -1.92 7.13 17.48
CA ASP A 38 -2.86 6.01 17.58
C ASP A 38 -2.27 4.69 17.08
N TRP A 39 -1.24 4.75 16.22
CA TRP A 39 -0.58 3.55 15.68
C TRP A 39 0.58 3.04 16.53
N VAL A 40 1.02 3.79 17.55
CA VAL A 40 2.12 3.38 18.44
C VAL A 40 1.71 2.23 19.34
N ASP A 41 0.45 2.16 19.77
CA ASP A 41 0.04 1.17 20.76
C ASP A 41 -0.28 -0.22 20.17
N TYR A 42 -0.34 -0.35 18.83
CA TYR A 42 -0.69 -1.55 18.03
C TYR A 42 -2.00 -2.27 18.45
N SER A 43 -2.62 -1.84 19.55
CA SER A 43 -3.74 -2.47 20.21
C SER A 43 -5.01 -2.37 19.36
N SER A 44 -5.12 -1.29 18.59
CA SER A 44 -6.19 -1.08 17.61
C SER A 44 -6.15 -2.12 16.48
N PHE A 45 -4.96 -2.57 16.06
CA PHE A 45 -4.81 -3.61 15.05
C PHE A 45 -4.98 -5.00 15.65
N ASP A 46 -4.43 -5.26 16.83
CA ASP A 46 -4.65 -6.51 17.54
C ASP A 46 -6.14 -6.73 17.81
N ALA A 47 -6.88 -5.71 18.23
CA ALA A 47 -8.34 -5.81 18.40
C ALA A 47 -9.12 -6.16 17.12
N LEU A 48 -8.54 -5.92 15.93
CA LEU A 48 -9.10 -6.33 14.64
C LEU A 48 -8.69 -7.74 14.23
N LEU A 49 -7.56 -8.25 14.73
CA LEU A 49 -7.04 -9.59 14.45
C LEU A 49 -7.44 -10.64 15.51
N VAL A 50 -7.75 -10.19 16.73
CA VAL A 50 -8.26 -10.96 17.87
C VAL A 50 -9.72 -11.45 17.72
N PRO A 51 -10.64 -10.82 16.96
CA PRO A 51 -11.99 -11.33 16.81
C PRO A 51 -11.95 -12.73 16.19
N SER A 52 -12.66 -13.67 16.81
CA SER A 52 -12.71 -15.08 16.42
C SER A 52 -13.06 -15.31 14.95
N GLY A 53 -13.76 -14.37 14.31
CA GLY A 53 -14.17 -14.47 12.90
C GLY A 53 -13.01 -14.62 11.92
N ILE A 54 -11.90 -13.87 12.07
CA ILE A 54 -10.75 -14.00 11.16
C ILE A 54 -10.02 -15.33 11.41
N GLY A 55 -9.87 -15.72 12.68
CA GLY A 55 -9.30 -17.02 13.06
C GLY A 55 -10.09 -18.19 12.46
N SER A 56 -11.41 -18.20 12.65
CA SER A 56 -12.30 -19.24 12.10
C SER A 56 -12.33 -19.25 10.57
N ALA A 57 -12.32 -18.08 9.92
CA ALA A 57 -12.25 -18.01 8.46
C ALA A 57 -10.94 -18.61 7.93
N ARG A 58 -9.80 -18.35 8.60
CA ARG A 58 -8.51 -18.96 8.27
C ARG A 58 -8.53 -20.48 8.45
N GLU A 59 -9.09 -20.97 9.55
CA GLU A 59 -9.22 -22.41 9.80
C GLU A 59 -10.10 -23.10 8.74
N ALA A 60 -11.22 -22.48 8.35
CA ALA A 60 -12.10 -22.98 7.30
C ALA A 60 -11.39 -23.09 5.94
N LEU A 61 -10.64 -22.05 5.53
CA LEU A 61 -9.84 -22.07 4.29
C LEU A 61 -8.77 -23.18 4.30
N VAL A 62 -8.09 -23.38 5.43
CA VAL A 62 -7.10 -24.45 5.57
C VAL A 62 -7.77 -25.83 5.52
N ALA A 63 -8.98 -25.97 6.06
CA ALA A 63 -9.73 -27.23 6.02
C ALA A 63 -10.26 -27.56 4.62
N GLU A 64 -10.72 -26.57 3.85
CA GLU A 64 -11.19 -26.75 2.46
C GLU A 64 -10.04 -27.11 1.49
N GLY A 65 -8.83 -26.62 1.76
CA GLY A 65 -7.65 -26.92 0.95
C GLY A 65 -6.97 -28.27 1.21
N ARG A 66 -7.48 -29.09 2.14
CA ARG A 66 -6.99 -30.46 2.41
C ARG A 66 -7.78 -31.50 1.64
#